data_AF-A0A2I0D7S4-F1
#
_entry.id   AF-A0A2I0D7S4-F1
#
_cell.length_a   1.000
_cell.length_b   1.000
_cell.length_c   1.000
_cell.angle_alpha   90.00
_cell.angle_beta   90.00
_cell.angle_gamma   90.00
#
_symmetry.space_group_name_H-M   'P 1'
#
loop_
_entity.id
_entity.type
_entity.pdbx_description
1 polymer ?
#
loop_
_entity_poly.entity_id
_entity_poly.type
_entity_poly.pdbx_seq_one_letter_code
_entity_poly.pdbx_strand_id
1 'polypeptide(L)'
;MAVKINIKGNKETNEFKDAIALKEIFESEFRNAQIDGEILILCNATLFGQSTKDIDLIAIGKFEKYRQKIKAKSKSPDGELEQKMRTIFINDFCFVFETKRHRATDIRLDGLTLSVKYNNKRSDVTTQSENQKYSLTNFFKDRINFSPYVCNFIWLRNVNWDSIKNLLGDNTKIHDKHNYLPSTFGMRFLMQLACIQSIPWTSKDRNTGNLKGYSTFNCLRRNQEIDFDEIDRIFDLFKRVKDGAGELTRKKIARITSKILNEQQYAKAIGDKLIIISGRAGTGKTIKLLSIACDLATQQGARSLILTYNHALVSDIKRILALAEVPDGIDDYTVNISTLHKFFYELVVGFEIGDSVKESKKNKKYILNFINNYENHL
;
A
#
# COMPACT_ATOMS: atom_id res chain seq x y z
N MET A 1 10.74 30.70 9.16
CA MET A 1 10.42 29.83 8.02
C MET A 1 11.20 28.54 8.22
N ALA A 2 10.50 27.47 8.54
CA ALA A 2 11.09 26.17 8.89
C ALA A 2 10.14 25.07 8.43
N VAL A 3 10.69 24.03 7.80
CA VAL A 3 9.91 22.86 7.40
C VAL A 3 9.36 22.16 8.64
N LYS A 4 8.04 22.04 8.74
CA LYS A 4 7.37 21.35 9.85
C LYS A 4 7.39 19.84 9.61
N ILE A 5 7.99 19.07 10.52
CA ILE A 5 8.10 17.60 10.36
C ILE A 5 7.41 16.89 11.53
N ASN A 6 6.30 16.21 11.21
CA ASN A 6 5.47 15.46 12.16
C ASN A 6 5.69 13.96 11.97
N ILE A 7 5.78 13.22 13.08
CA ILE A 7 5.80 11.75 13.07
C ILE A 7 4.54 11.23 13.75
N LYS A 8 3.88 10.24 13.15
CA LYS A 8 2.79 9.48 13.75
C LYS A 8 3.01 7.98 13.67
N GLY A 9 2.52 7.29 14.69
CA GLY A 9 2.57 5.83 14.80
C GLY A 9 2.79 5.41 16.24
N ASN A 10 3.17 4.14 16.46
CA ASN A 10 3.41 3.62 17.81
C ASN A 10 4.86 3.89 18.24
N LYS A 11 5.06 4.64 19.33
CA LYS A 11 6.38 5.07 19.79
C LYS A 11 7.31 3.95 20.26
N GLU A 12 6.76 2.78 20.57
CA GLU A 12 7.50 1.65 21.14
C GLU A 12 8.12 0.73 20.06
N THR A 13 7.83 0.99 18.79
CA THR A 13 8.22 0.09 17.70
C THR A 13 9.60 0.42 17.13
N ASN A 14 10.15 -0.53 16.39
CA ASN A 14 11.40 -0.35 15.67
C ASN A 14 11.23 0.65 14.52
N GLU A 15 10.06 0.67 13.89
CA GLU A 15 9.72 1.55 12.79
C GLU A 15 9.60 2.99 13.27
N PHE A 16 9.14 3.25 14.51
CA PHE A 16 9.19 4.61 15.06
C PHE A 16 10.61 5.12 15.26
N LYS A 17 11.55 4.26 15.69
CA LYS A 17 12.98 4.62 15.73
C LYS A 17 13.50 4.92 14.32
N ASP A 18 13.02 4.18 13.33
CA ASP A 18 13.40 4.42 11.95
C ASP A 18 12.82 5.74 11.41
N ALA A 19 11.60 6.10 11.81
CA ALA A 19 10.95 7.38 11.52
C ALA A 19 11.69 8.57 12.13
N ILE A 20 12.19 8.44 13.37
CA ILE A 20 13.03 9.47 14.01
C ILE A 20 14.31 9.68 13.19
N ALA A 21 15.00 8.60 12.82
CA ALA A 21 16.21 8.72 12.01
C ALA A 21 15.93 9.36 10.64
N LEU A 22 14.79 9.06 10.01
CA LEU A 22 14.37 9.71 8.77
C LEU A 22 14.09 11.21 8.97
N LYS A 23 13.43 11.57 10.08
CA LYS A 23 13.21 12.96 10.46
C LYS A 23 14.52 13.70 10.65
N GLU A 24 15.50 13.12 11.34
CA GLU A 24 16.82 13.73 11.53
C GLU A 24 17.53 14.00 10.20
N ILE A 25 17.43 13.08 9.22
CA ILE A 25 17.96 13.28 7.86
C ILE A 25 17.32 14.51 7.21
N PHE A 26 15.99 14.64 7.28
CA PHE A 26 15.29 15.80 6.73
C PHE A 26 15.64 17.09 7.49
N GLU A 27 15.64 17.09 8.82
CA GLU A 27 16.00 18.26 9.63
C GLU A 27 17.42 18.74 9.36
N SER A 28 18.37 17.82 9.13
CA SER A 28 19.75 18.16 8.81
C SER A 28 19.89 18.93 7.49
N GLU A 29 19.07 18.62 6.48
CA GLU A 29 19.03 19.33 5.20
C GLU A 29 18.47 20.75 5.36
N PHE A 30 17.47 20.93 6.23
CA PHE A 30 16.74 22.20 6.36
C PHE A 30 17.25 23.12 7.46
N ARG A 31 18.18 22.67 8.33
CA ARG A 31 18.66 23.42 9.52
C ARG A 31 19.07 24.87 9.22
N ASN A 32 19.66 25.12 8.05
CA ASN A 32 20.14 26.45 7.64
C ASN A 32 19.42 27.00 6.41
N ALA A 33 18.31 26.39 5.99
CA ALA A 33 17.61 26.75 4.78
C ALA A 33 16.34 27.54 5.09
N GLN A 34 16.16 28.68 4.43
CA GLN A 34 14.89 29.42 4.46
C GLN A 34 13.89 28.77 3.50
N ILE A 35 13.34 27.63 3.92
CA ILE A 35 12.37 26.85 3.16
C ILE A 35 11.14 26.63 4.03
N ASP A 36 9.98 26.94 3.47
CA ASP A 36 8.70 26.55 4.02
C ASP A 36 8.19 25.26 3.38
N GLY A 37 7.57 24.43 4.21
CA GLY A 37 7.04 23.15 3.83
C GLY A 37 6.55 22.35 5.04
N GLU A 38 5.93 21.22 4.75
CA GLU A 38 5.46 20.28 5.76
C GLU A 38 5.77 18.86 5.31
N ILE A 39 6.20 18.03 6.25
CA ILE A 39 6.44 16.60 6.06
C ILE A 39 5.71 15.84 7.16
N LEU A 40 4.92 14.85 6.75
CA LEU A 40 4.29 13.87 7.62
C LEU A 40 4.96 12.50 7.41
N ILE A 41 5.50 11.93 8.49
CA ILE A 41 6.04 10.59 8.52
C ILE A 41 5.09 9.71 9.32
N LEU A 42 4.54 8.68 8.68
CA LEU A 42 3.70 7.67 9.31
C LEU A 42 4.53 6.39 9.47
N CYS A 43 4.57 5.82 10.67
CA CYS A 43 5.20 4.53 10.91
C CYS A 43 4.18 3.47 11.33
N ASN A 44 4.46 2.21 10.96
CA ASN A 44 3.54 1.08 11.16
C ASN A 44 2.15 1.34 10.56
N ALA A 45 2.12 1.85 9.32
CA ALA A 45 0.88 2.17 8.65
C ALA A 45 0.23 0.88 8.12
N THR A 46 -1.04 0.66 8.46
CA THR A 46 -1.83 -0.45 7.92
C THR A 46 -2.85 0.09 6.90
N LEU A 47 -2.75 -0.35 5.66
CA LEU A 47 -3.61 0.02 4.54
C LEU A 47 -4.81 -0.91 4.44
N PHE A 48 -5.92 -0.53 5.08
CA PHE A 48 -7.13 -1.35 5.12
C PHE A 48 -7.80 -1.50 3.75
N GLY A 49 -8.01 -2.76 3.35
CA GLY A 49 -8.62 -3.14 2.06
C GLY A 49 -7.64 -3.19 0.89
N GLN A 50 -6.33 -3.34 1.17
CA GLN A 50 -5.30 -3.55 0.17
C GLN A 50 -4.66 -4.94 0.33
N SER A 51 -4.08 -5.49 -0.74
CA SER A 51 -3.38 -6.78 -0.72
C SER A 51 -2.14 -6.73 0.15
N THR A 52 -1.33 -5.67 0.02
CA THR A 52 -0.22 -5.39 0.94
C THR A 52 -0.66 -4.34 1.95
N LYS A 53 -0.79 -4.77 3.21
CA LYS A 53 -1.40 -3.97 4.27
C LYS A 53 -0.37 -3.17 5.05
N ASP A 54 0.70 -3.82 5.46
CA ASP A 54 1.67 -3.19 6.35
C ASP A 54 2.78 -2.49 5.58
N ILE A 55 2.98 -1.23 5.93
CA ILE A 55 4.07 -0.39 5.46
C ILE A 55 4.84 0.11 6.67
N ASP A 56 6.15 -0.13 6.68
CA ASP A 56 7.01 0.26 7.80
C ASP A 56 6.99 1.78 7.98
N LEU A 57 7.27 2.52 6.89
CA LEU A 57 7.26 3.97 6.87
C LEU A 57 6.61 4.54 5.60
N ILE A 58 5.82 5.58 5.78
CA ILE A 58 5.34 6.45 4.70
C ILE A 58 5.84 7.86 5.01
N ALA A 59 6.47 8.54 4.05
CA ALA A 59 6.78 9.96 4.16
C ALA A 59 6.10 10.74 3.05
N ILE A 60 5.32 11.75 3.43
CA ILE A 60 4.59 12.63 2.52
C ILE A 60 5.04 14.04 2.83
N GLY A 61 5.39 14.81 1.80
CA GLY A 61 5.83 16.18 2.03
C GLY A 61 5.46 17.12 0.90
N LYS A 62 5.33 18.40 1.24
CA LYS A 62 5.20 19.51 0.29
C LYS A 62 6.12 20.67 0.68
N PHE A 63 6.62 21.39 -0.32
CA PHE A 63 7.51 22.53 -0.16
C PHE A 63 7.10 23.65 -1.11
N GLU A 64 7.33 24.90 -0.72
CA GLU A 64 6.99 26.03 -1.58
C GLU A 64 8.06 26.33 -2.65
N LYS A 65 9.34 26.34 -2.26
CA LYS A 65 10.47 26.75 -3.13
C LYS A 65 11.72 25.92 -2.91
N TYR A 66 11.57 24.67 -2.47
CA TYR A 66 12.72 23.79 -2.30
C TYR A 66 13.28 23.38 -3.66
N ARG A 67 14.60 23.53 -3.83
CA ARG A 67 15.31 23.12 -5.03
C ARG A 67 16.65 22.49 -4.70
N GLN A 68 17.08 21.56 -5.53
CA GLN A 68 18.36 20.91 -5.38
C GLN A 68 19.01 20.63 -6.73
N LYS A 69 20.35 20.63 -6.77
CA LYS A 69 21.10 20.17 -7.94
C LYS A 69 21.25 18.66 -7.89
N ILE A 70 20.56 17.96 -8.79
CA ILE A 70 20.48 16.49 -8.82
C ILE A 70 20.88 15.99 -10.21
N LYS A 71 21.57 14.86 -10.27
CA LYS A 71 21.89 14.16 -11.51
C LYS A 71 20.68 13.32 -11.92
N ALA A 72 19.84 13.83 -12.81
CA ALA A 72 18.60 13.16 -13.22
C ALA A 72 18.33 13.32 -14.72
N LYS A 73 17.55 12.38 -15.26
CA LYS A 73 16.82 12.56 -16.51
C LYS A 73 15.71 13.60 -16.31
N SER A 74 15.09 14.05 -17.39
CA SER A 74 13.83 14.80 -17.30
C SER A 74 12.99 14.59 -18.54
N LYS A 75 11.67 14.63 -18.40
CA LYS A 75 10.74 14.68 -19.54
C LYS A 75 10.46 16.14 -19.89
N SER A 76 10.21 16.41 -21.16
CA SER A 76 9.84 17.71 -21.68
C SER A 76 8.81 17.57 -22.81
N PRO A 77 8.18 18.66 -23.28
CA PRO A 77 7.35 18.61 -24.47
C PRO A 77 8.07 18.04 -25.71
N ASP A 78 9.39 18.18 -25.77
CA ASP A 78 10.23 17.76 -26.91
C ASP A 78 10.77 16.32 -26.73
N GLY A 79 10.37 15.63 -25.68
CA GLY A 79 10.82 14.27 -25.36
C GLY A 79 11.65 14.17 -24.08
N GLU A 80 12.30 13.02 -23.90
CA GLU A 80 13.14 12.75 -22.73
C GLU A 80 14.54 13.36 -22.90
N LEU A 81 14.98 14.08 -21.87
CA LEU A 81 16.28 14.69 -21.76
C LEU A 81 17.22 13.76 -20.99
N GLU A 82 18.45 13.66 -21.47
CA GLU A 82 19.49 12.81 -20.89
C GLU A 82 19.78 13.12 -19.41
N GLN A 83 20.37 12.14 -18.74
CA GLN A 83 20.74 12.25 -17.34
C GLN A 83 21.93 13.19 -17.16
N LYS A 84 21.70 14.34 -16.54
CA LYS A 84 22.74 15.33 -16.24
C LYS A 84 22.45 16.06 -14.94
N MET A 85 23.45 16.78 -14.43
CA MET A 85 23.25 17.70 -13.32
C MET A 85 22.28 18.81 -13.73
N ARG A 86 21.15 18.90 -13.03
CA ARG A 86 20.12 19.91 -13.28
C ARG A 86 19.53 20.42 -11.96
N THR A 87 19.04 21.66 -11.97
CA THR A 87 18.27 22.22 -10.85
C THR A 87 16.87 21.65 -10.91
N ILE A 88 16.45 20.98 -9.84
CA ILE A 88 15.11 20.40 -9.71
C ILE A 88 14.41 21.10 -8.56
N PHE A 89 13.24 21.68 -8.84
CA PHE A 89 12.31 22.13 -7.81
C PHE A 89 11.49 20.93 -7.33
N ILE A 90 11.50 20.68 -6.04
CA ILE A 90 10.78 19.56 -5.42
C ILE A 90 9.57 20.19 -4.74
N ASN A 91 8.40 20.05 -5.35
CA ASN A 91 7.18 20.68 -4.86
C ASN A 91 6.46 19.78 -3.86
N ASP A 92 6.38 18.49 -4.17
CA ASP A 92 5.74 17.50 -3.31
C ASP A 92 6.32 16.10 -3.58
N PHE A 93 6.22 15.24 -2.57
CA PHE A 93 6.65 13.84 -2.65
C PHE A 93 5.78 12.92 -1.79
N CYS A 94 5.74 11.65 -2.19
CA CYS A 94 5.14 10.57 -1.41
C CYS A 94 6.02 9.32 -1.52
N PHE A 95 6.56 8.88 -0.41
CA PHE A 95 7.54 7.80 -0.32
C PHE A 95 7.06 6.70 0.60
N VAL A 96 7.35 5.45 0.23
CA VAL A 96 7.26 4.29 1.11
C VAL A 96 8.66 3.74 1.37
N PHE A 97 8.94 3.34 2.60
CA PHE A 97 10.20 2.70 2.96
C PHE A 97 9.91 1.35 3.61
N GLU A 98 10.57 0.32 3.09
CA GLU A 98 10.67 -1.00 3.71
C GLU A 98 12.02 -1.06 4.43
N THR A 99 12.03 -1.21 5.76
CA THR A 99 13.27 -1.18 6.54
C THR A 99 13.76 -2.60 6.83
N LYS A 100 15.06 -2.84 6.57
CA LYS A 100 15.70 -4.13 6.86
C LYS A 100 16.96 -3.92 7.66
N ARG A 101 17.09 -4.67 8.77
CA ARG A 101 18.23 -4.63 9.70
C ARG A 101 19.20 -5.81 9.54
N HIS A 102 19.12 -6.53 8.42
CA HIS A 102 20.03 -7.62 8.11
C HIS A 102 21.46 -7.10 7.90
N ARG A 103 22.44 -7.94 8.20
CA ARG A 103 23.85 -7.65 7.86
C ARG A 103 24.05 -7.81 6.36
N ALA A 104 25.08 -7.17 5.82
CA ALA A 104 25.42 -7.28 4.40
C ALA A 104 25.57 -8.72 3.90
N THR A 105 26.13 -9.62 4.72
CA THR A 105 26.30 -11.06 4.41
C THR A 105 24.98 -11.82 4.26
N ASP A 106 23.91 -11.33 4.88
CA ASP A 106 22.59 -11.96 4.88
C ASP A 106 21.69 -11.39 3.75
N ILE A 107 22.21 -10.46 2.96
CA ILE A 107 21.56 -9.83 1.80
C ILE A 107 22.20 -10.37 0.53
N ARG A 108 21.39 -10.62 -0.50
CA ARG A 108 21.86 -11.00 -1.83
C ARG A 108 21.05 -10.31 -2.88
N LEU A 109 21.74 -9.94 -3.95
CA LEU A 109 21.14 -9.44 -5.16
C LEU A 109 21.24 -10.56 -6.21
N ASP A 110 20.09 -11.05 -6.66
CA ASP A 110 19.98 -12.04 -7.74
C ASP A 110 19.34 -11.35 -8.95
N GLY A 111 20.16 -10.88 -9.88
CA GLY A 111 19.71 -10.02 -10.98
C GLY A 111 19.20 -8.67 -10.47
N LEU A 112 17.89 -8.42 -10.59
CA LEU A 112 17.22 -7.21 -10.09
C LEU A 112 16.52 -7.41 -8.74
N THR A 113 16.55 -8.63 -8.20
CA THR A 113 15.81 -9.02 -7.01
C THR A 113 16.72 -9.01 -5.80
N LEU A 114 16.40 -8.15 -4.81
CA LEU A 114 17.07 -8.10 -3.54
C LEU A 114 16.34 -9.02 -2.55
N SER A 115 17.06 -9.99 -2.01
CA SER A 115 16.53 -10.94 -1.03
C SER A 115 17.35 -10.96 0.26
N VAL A 116 16.66 -11.13 1.38
CA VAL A 116 17.26 -11.21 2.71
C VAL A 116 17.03 -12.56 3.35
N LYS A 117 18.01 -13.02 4.12
CA LYS A 117 17.96 -14.32 4.78
C LYS A 117 17.29 -14.21 6.16
N TYR A 118 16.18 -14.93 6.33
CA TYR A 118 15.54 -15.19 7.61
C TYR A 118 15.71 -16.67 7.95
N ASN A 119 16.42 -16.98 9.04
CA ASN A 119 16.76 -18.35 9.40
C ASN A 119 17.37 -19.10 8.20
N ASN A 120 16.72 -20.14 7.69
CA ASN A 120 17.16 -20.91 6.52
C ASN A 120 16.39 -20.60 5.22
N LYS A 121 15.57 -19.55 5.20
CA LYS A 121 14.79 -19.14 4.02
C LYS A 121 15.19 -17.74 3.56
N ARG A 122 15.10 -17.49 2.25
CA ARG A 122 15.24 -16.14 1.69
C ARG A 122 13.86 -15.54 1.45
N SER A 123 13.72 -14.25 1.75
CA SER A 123 12.53 -13.46 1.44
C SER A 123 12.86 -12.40 0.41
N ASP A 124 12.01 -12.23 -0.60
CA ASP A 124 12.15 -11.21 -1.64
C ASP A 124 11.64 -9.85 -1.14
N VAL A 125 12.55 -8.91 -0.99
CA VAL A 125 12.26 -7.55 -0.50
C VAL A 125 11.95 -6.60 -1.64
N THR A 126 12.46 -6.86 -2.85
CA THR A 126 12.13 -6.06 -4.04
C THR A 126 10.63 -6.14 -4.32
N THR A 127 10.09 -7.36 -4.40
CA THR A 127 8.65 -7.57 -4.66
C THR A 127 7.79 -7.03 -3.53
N GLN A 128 8.21 -7.22 -2.27
CA GLN A 128 7.51 -6.66 -1.11
C GLN A 128 7.39 -5.12 -1.20
N SER A 129 8.52 -4.45 -1.44
CA SER A 129 8.58 -2.98 -1.54
C SER A 129 7.79 -2.44 -2.73
N GLU A 130 7.81 -3.13 -3.87
CA GLU A 130 7.04 -2.72 -5.06
C GLU A 130 5.53 -2.88 -4.84
N ASN A 131 5.09 -3.94 -4.16
CA ASN A 131 3.67 -4.14 -3.86
C ASN A 131 3.13 -3.09 -2.86
N GLN A 132 3.96 -2.63 -1.90
CA GLN A 132 3.59 -1.54 -0.98
C GLN A 132 3.32 -0.22 -1.71
N LYS A 133 4.12 0.11 -2.72
CA LYS A 133 3.93 1.31 -3.57
C LYS A 133 2.55 1.33 -4.22
N TYR A 134 2.17 0.24 -4.88
CA TYR A 134 0.87 0.13 -5.54
C TYR A 134 -0.27 0.10 -4.53
N SER A 135 -0.08 -0.59 -3.40
CA SER A 135 -1.07 -0.64 -2.33
C SER A 135 -1.35 0.74 -1.73
N LEU A 136 -0.33 1.55 -1.48
CA LEU A 136 -0.52 2.92 -0.99
C LEU A 136 -1.19 3.81 -2.03
N THR A 137 -0.81 3.67 -3.31
CA THR A 137 -1.42 4.43 -4.42
C THR A 137 -2.91 4.13 -4.51
N ASN A 138 -3.29 2.86 -4.46
CA ASN A 138 -4.68 2.41 -4.49
C ASN A 138 -5.44 2.82 -3.23
N PHE A 139 -4.82 2.67 -2.05
CA PHE A 139 -5.42 3.09 -0.79
C PHE A 139 -5.79 4.56 -0.82
N PHE A 140 -4.89 5.42 -1.31
CA PHE A 140 -5.21 6.82 -1.49
C PHE A 140 -6.37 6.97 -2.46
N LYS A 141 -6.29 6.47 -3.68
CA LYS A 141 -7.36 6.56 -4.67
C LYS A 141 -8.76 6.12 -4.14
N ASP A 142 -8.80 5.10 -3.29
CA ASP A 142 -10.04 4.55 -2.73
C ASP A 142 -10.58 5.32 -1.53
N ARG A 143 -9.74 6.06 -0.81
CA ARG A 143 -10.08 6.73 0.47
C ARG A 143 -10.10 8.24 0.37
N ILE A 144 -9.26 8.79 -0.48
CA ILE A 144 -9.09 10.21 -0.79
C ILE A 144 -9.09 10.34 -2.31
N ASN A 145 -9.77 11.34 -2.85
CA ASN A 145 -9.94 11.45 -4.31
C ASN A 145 -8.65 11.95 -5.01
N PHE A 146 -7.47 11.52 -4.54
CA PHE A 146 -6.18 11.74 -5.17
C PHE A 146 -5.32 10.47 -5.19
N SER A 147 -4.35 10.44 -6.10
CA SER A 147 -3.48 9.28 -6.36
C SER A 147 -2.07 9.79 -6.63
N PRO A 148 -1.22 9.92 -5.59
CA PRO A 148 0.14 10.39 -5.77
C PRO A 148 0.97 9.33 -6.49
N TYR A 149 1.99 9.77 -7.22
CA TYR A 149 3.06 8.88 -7.64
C TYR A 149 3.92 8.52 -6.43
N VAL A 150 3.79 7.30 -5.95
CA VAL A 150 4.55 6.81 -4.80
C VAL A 150 5.92 6.30 -5.28
N CYS A 151 7.02 6.77 -4.66
CA CYS A 151 8.33 6.15 -4.83
C CYS A 151 8.60 5.19 -3.66
N ASN A 152 9.11 4.00 -3.94
CA ASN A 152 9.46 3.02 -2.94
C ASN A 152 10.97 2.95 -2.70
N PHE A 153 11.35 2.69 -1.46
CA PHE A 153 12.75 2.51 -1.06
C PHE A 153 12.91 1.33 -0.12
N ILE A 154 14.03 0.62 -0.25
CA ILE A 154 14.43 -0.43 0.68
C ILE A 154 15.58 0.12 1.52
N TRP A 155 15.32 0.39 2.79
CA TRP A 155 16.28 1.00 3.69
C TRP A 155 17.04 -0.06 4.50
N LEU A 156 18.30 -0.28 4.12
CA LEU A 156 19.20 -1.24 4.75
C LEU A 156 19.91 -0.59 5.94
N ARG A 157 19.28 -0.66 7.11
CA ARG A 157 19.70 0.02 8.36
C ARG A 157 21.09 -0.34 8.85
N ASN A 158 21.57 -1.54 8.51
CA ASN A 158 22.86 -2.08 8.97
C ASN A 158 23.88 -2.26 7.82
N VAL A 159 23.65 -1.63 6.66
CA VAL A 159 24.50 -1.78 5.47
C VAL A 159 24.95 -0.41 5.00
N ASN A 160 26.27 -0.18 4.96
CA ASN A 160 26.82 1.08 4.47
C ASN A 160 26.81 1.14 2.92
N TRP A 161 27.11 2.33 2.38
CA TRP A 161 27.10 2.56 0.94
C TRP A 161 28.10 1.68 0.18
N ASP A 162 29.29 1.46 0.72
CA ASP A 162 30.31 0.63 0.06
C ASP A 162 29.88 -0.83 -0.06
N SER A 163 29.18 -1.36 0.94
CA SER A 163 28.56 -2.69 0.87
C SER A 163 27.46 -2.74 -0.20
N ILE A 164 26.65 -1.69 -0.33
CA ILE A 164 25.65 -1.61 -1.42
C ILE A 164 26.33 -1.56 -2.79
N LYS A 165 27.41 -0.79 -2.96
CA LYS A 165 28.17 -0.79 -4.22
C LYS A 165 28.70 -2.18 -4.55
N ASN A 166 29.23 -2.89 -3.57
CA ASN A 166 29.72 -4.26 -3.76
C ASN A 166 28.59 -5.22 -4.18
N LEU A 167 27.36 -5.04 -3.65
CA LEU A 167 26.19 -5.80 -4.08
C LEU A 167 25.77 -5.49 -5.51
N LEU A 168 25.86 -4.23 -5.92
CA LEU A 168 25.53 -3.78 -7.28
C LEU A 168 26.62 -4.17 -8.29
N GLY A 169 27.87 -4.27 -7.85
CA GLY A 169 29.05 -4.49 -8.68
C GLY A 169 29.65 -3.19 -9.24
N ASP A 170 30.68 -3.34 -10.08
CA ASP A 170 31.54 -2.24 -10.54
C ASP A 170 30.89 -1.33 -11.59
N ASN A 171 29.71 -1.68 -12.10
CA ASN A 171 29.02 -0.88 -13.11
C ASN A 171 28.42 0.39 -12.48
N THR A 172 29.20 1.46 -12.45
CA THR A 172 28.80 2.77 -11.89
C THR A 172 27.50 3.34 -12.46
N LYS A 173 27.03 2.88 -13.64
CA LYS A 173 25.75 3.31 -14.25
C LYS A 173 24.52 2.76 -13.52
N ILE A 174 24.68 1.83 -12.58
CA ILE A 174 23.56 1.27 -11.79
C ILE A 174 23.51 1.82 -10.37
N HIS A 175 24.60 2.45 -9.89
CA HIS A 175 24.66 3.08 -8.55
C HIS A 175 23.68 4.25 -8.40
N ASP A 176 23.09 4.70 -9.51
CA ASP A 176 22.01 5.67 -9.57
C ASP A 176 20.80 5.13 -10.35
N LYS A 177 20.56 3.81 -10.31
CA LYS A 177 19.42 3.11 -10.94
C LYS A 177 18.87 1.98 -10.06
N HIS A 178 18.60 2.28 -8.79
CA HIS A 178 18.02 1.36 -7.82
C HIS A 178 17.15 2.10 -6.80
N ASN A 179 16.56 1.36 -5.86
CA ASN A 179 15.77 1.91 -4.75
C ASN A 179 16.34 1.59 -3.35
N TYR A 180 17.57 1.08 -3.27
CA TYR A 180 18.23 0.77 -1.99
C TYR A 180 18.81 2.02 -1.32
N LEU A 181 18.56 2.16 -0.01
CA LEU A 181 19.15 3.20 0.83
C LEU A 181 20.11 2.57 1.85
N PRO A 182 21.34 3.10 1.98
CA PRO A 182 22.28 2.66 3.01
C PRO A 182 21.83 3.08 4.42
N SER A 183 22.56 2.61 5.43
CA SER A 183 22.34 2.98 6.84
C SER A 183 22.36 4.50 7.06
N THR A 184 23.21 5.22 6.32
CA THR A 184 23.32 6.68 6.34
C THR A 184 23.23 7.26 4.93
N PHE A 185 22.32 8.20 4.70
CA PHE A 185 22.17 8.92 3.44
C PHE A 185 21.67 10.35 3.67
N GLY A 186 21.87 11.22 2.68
CA GLY A 186 21.33 12.57 2.68
C GLY A 186 20.13 12.73 1.75
N MET A 187 19.37 13.82 1.93
CA MET A 187 18.18 14.14 1.13
C MET A 187 18.49 14.17 -0.38
N ARG A 188 19.67 14.69 -0.77
CA ARG A 188 20.11 14.70 -2.17
C ARG A 188 20.14 13.31 -2.81
N PHE A 189 20.65 12.33 -2.08
CA PHE A 189 20.76 10.97 -2.58
C PHE A 189 19.39 10.32 -2.70
N LEU A 190 18.55 10.47 -1.66
CA LEU A 190 17.15 10.02 -1.68
C LEU A 190 16.39 10.60 -2.87
N MET A 191 16.49 11.91 -3.09
CA MET A 191 15.79 12.59 -4.20
C MET A 191 16.37 12.22 -5.57
N GLN A 192 17.68 11.96 -5.67
CA GLN A 192 18.26 11.43 -6.89
C GLN A 192 17.64 10.08 -7.24
N LEU A 193 17.50 9.18 -6.26
CA LEU A 193 16.85 7.89 -6.48
C LEU A 193 15.35 8.04 -6.81
N ALA A 194 14.65 8.97 -6.14
CA ALA A 194 13.26 9.30 -6.44
C ALA A 194 13.08 9.77 -7.89
N CYS A 195 14.01 10.57 -8.43
CA CYS A 195 13.96 11.10 -9.80
C CYS A 195 14.16 10.01 -10.88
N ILE A 196 14.69 8.84 -10.52
CA ILE A 196 14.76 7.68 -11.43
C ILE A 196 13.37 7.06 -11.56
N GLN A 197 12.67 6.94 -10.43
CA GLN A 197 11.35 6.34 -10.37
C GLN A 197 10.29 7.27 -10.97
N SER A 198 10.32 8.56 -10.62
CA SER A 198 9.45 9.60 -11.19
C SER A 198 10.30 10.64 -11.90
N ILE A 199 10.37 10.52 -13.23
CA ILE A 199 11.22 11.41 -14.05
C ILE A 199 10.67 12.85 -13.99
N PRO A 200 11.46 13.82 -13.48
CA PRO A 200 11.06 15.22 -13.37
C PRO A 200 10.65 15.85 -14.71
N TRP A 201 9.79 16.86 -14.68
CA TRP A 201 9.32 17.55 -15.88
C TRP A 201 10.04 18.90 -16.11
N THR A 202 10.48 19.17 -17.33
CA THR A 202 11.01 20.46 -17.78
C THR A 202 9.99 21.12 -18.70
N SER A 203 9.36 22.19 -18.22
CA SER A 203 8.41 22.97 -19.02
C SER A 203 9.10 23.95 -19.97
N LYS A 204 8.39 24.40 -21.00
CA LYS A 204 8.81 25.54 -21.82
C LYS A 204 8.46 26.87 -21.13
N ASP A 205 9.33 27.84 -21.31
CA ASP A 205 9.04 29.23 -21.00
C ASP A 205 8.00 29.78 -21.99
N ARG A 206 6.97 30.46 -21.49
CA ARG A 206 5.84 30.91 -22.31
C ARG A 206 6.22 32.03 -23.27
N ASN A 207 7.22 32.84 -22.93
CA ASN A 207 7.61 34.01 -23.71
C ASN A 207 8.62 33.64 -24.78
N THR A 208 9.55 32.74 -24.47
CA THR A 208 10.65 32.36 -25.39
C THR A 208 10.40 31.06 -26.15
N GLY A 209 9.47 30.21 -25.71
CA GLY A 209 9.24 28.88 -26.28
C GLY A 209 10.36 27.87 -25.98
N ASN A 210 11.45 28.30 -25.34
CA ASN A 210 12.58 27.46 -24.99
C ASN A 210 12.31 26.67 -23.70
N LEU A 211 12.99 25.53 -23.55
CA LEU A 211 12.97 24.77 -22.31
C LEU A 211 13.52 25.61 -21.15
N LYS A 212 12.84 25.56 -20.00
CA LYS A 212 13.32 26.23 -18.79
C LYS A 212 14.63 25.60 -18.31
N GLY A 213 15.47 26.42 -17.67
CA GLY A 213 16.73 25.98 -17.05
C GLY A 213 16.57 25.12 -15.78
N TYR A 214 15.35 24.71 -15.43
CA TYR A 214 15.05 23.88 -14.28
C TYR A 214 13.95 22.87 -14.58
N SER A 215 13.96 21.77 -13.83
CA SER A 215 12.90 20.75 -13.86
C SER A 215 12.08 20.80 -12.56
N THR A 216 10.90 20.21 -12.57
CA THR A 216 10.00 20.10 -11.41
C THR A 216 9.71 18.64 -11.10
N PHE A 217 9.86 18.26 -9.83
CA PHE A 217 9.44 16.98 -9.29
C PHE A 217 8.14 17.18 -8.50
N ASN A 218 7.13 16.39 -8.82
CA ASN A 218 5.84 16.34 -8.13
C ASN A 218 5.41 14.86 -8.07
N CYS A 219 4.88 14.40 -6.94
CA CYS A 219 4.11 13.18 -6.87
C CYS A 219 2.64 13.41 -7.27
N LEU A 220 2.10 14.61 -7.08
CA LEU A 220 0.72 14.95 -7.43
C LEU A 220 0.55 15.47 -8.86
N ARG A 221 -0.68 15.33 -9.38
CA ARG A 221 -1.11 16.00 -10.62
C ARG A 221 -1.37 17.48 -10.34
N ARG A 222 -1.29 18.33 -11.37
CA ARG A 222 -1.42 19.80 -11.28
C ARG A 222 -2.64 20.34 -10.52
N ASN A 223 -3.73 19.58 -10.43
CA ASN A 223 -4.99 20.03 -9.81
C ASN A 223 -5.26 19.31 -8.47
N GLN A 224 -4.25 18.67 -7.89
CA GLN A 224 -4.32 17.97 -6.62
C GLN A 224 -3.39 18.65 -5.63
N GLU A 225 -3.80 18.67 -4.36
CA GLU A 225 -2.98 19.16 -3.26
C GLU A 225 -2.97 18.12 -2.14
N ILE A 226 -1.86 18.08 -1.39
CA ILE A 226 -1.75 17.29 -0.17
C ILE A 226 -2.50 18.03 0.94
N ASP A 227 -3.62 17.45 1.36
CA ASP A 227 -4.31 17.79 2.60
C ASP A 227 -3.77 16.89 3.73
N PHE A 228 -2.87 17.45 4.54
CA PHE A 228 -2.30 16.71 5.66
C PHE A 228 -3.36 16.38 6.71
N ASP A 229 -4.36 17.22 6.93
CA ASP A 229 -5.40 16.97 7.94
C ASP A 229 -6.33 15.83 7.52
N GLU A 230 -6.64 15.71 6.24
CA GLU A 230 -7.44 14.59 5.71
C GLU A 230 -6.68 13.27 5.81
N ILE A 231 -5.42 13.24 5.38
CA ILE A 231 -4.53 12.08 5.53
C ILE A 231 -4.44 11.69 7.01
N ASP A 232 -4.26 12.68 7.87
CA ASP A 232 -4.14 12.50 9.30
C ASP A 232 -5.38 11.84 9.92
N ARG A 233 -6.56 12.36 9.60
CA ARG A 233 -7.85 11.81 10.05
C ARG A 233 -8.06 10.38 9.60
N ILE A 234 -7.65 10.02 8.39
CA ILE A 234 -7.83 8.67 7.85
C ILE A 234 -6.98 7.67 8.64
N PHE A 235 -5.69 7.96 8.83
CA PHE A 235 -4.81 7.07 9.60
C PHE A 235 -5.18 7.05 11.09
N ASP A 236 -5.64 8.17 11.67
CA ASP A 236 -6.12 8.21 13.06
C ASP A 236 -7.44 7.47 13.26
N LEU A 237 -8.40 7.55 12.32
CA LEU A 237 -9.66 6.83 12.40
C LEU A 237 -9.42 5.33 12.51
N PHE A 238 -8.51 4.79 11.69
CA PHE A 238 -8.19 3.38 11.74
C PHE A 238 -7.44 2.98 13.02
N LYS A 239 -6.53 3.83 13.50
CA LYS A 239 -5.88 3.62 14.79
C LYS A 239 -6.91 3.57 15.93
N ARG A 240 -7.87 4.51 15.95
CA ARG A 240 -8.97 4.54 16.93
C ARG A 240 -9.89 3.33 16.81
N VAL A 241 -10.14 2.81 15.61
CA VAL A 241 -10.92 1.57 15.44
C VAL A 241 -10.15 0.36 15.95
N LYS A 242 -8.82 0.32 15.77
CA LYS A 242 -7.93 -0.73 16.33
C LYS A 242 -7.86 -0.67 17.85
N ASP A 243 -7.67 0.53 18.41
CA ASP A 243 -7.57 0.77 19.85
C ASP A 243 -8.94 0.64 20.56
N GLY A 244 -10.02 1.01 19.89
CA GLY A 244 -11.41 0.91 20.34
C GLY A 244 -12.03 -0.48 20.17
N ALA A 245 -11.31 -1.45 19.60
CA ALA A 245 -11.73 -2.84 19.56
C ALA A 245 -11.67 -3.42 20.99
N GLY A 246 -12.81 -3.33 21.70
CA GLY A 246 -12.99 -3.90 23.04
C GLY A 246 -12.58 -5.38 23.12
N GLU A 247 -12.32 -5.87 24.33
CA GLU A 247 -11.83 -7.24 24.59
C GLU A 247 -12.66 -8.33 23.89
N LEU A 248 -13.98 -8.12 23.78
CA LEU A 248 -14.91 -8.98 23.04
C LEU A 248 -14.59 -9.07 21.54
N THR A 249 -14.28 -7.95 20.90
CA THR A 249 -13.92 -7.91 19.47
C THR A 249 -12.58 -8.59 19.24
N ARG A 250 -11.59 -8.34 20.11
CA ARG A 250 -10.29 -9.04 20.07
C ARG A 250 -10.43 -10.56 20.27
N LYS A 251 -11.23 -11.00 21.24
CA LYS A 251 -11.55 -12.44 21.44
C LYS A 251 -12.25 -13.06 20.23
N LYS A 252 -13.18 -12.33 19.58
CA LYS A 252 -13.82 -12.79 18.35
C LYS A 252 -12.82 -12.92 17.20
N ILE A 253 -11.94 -11.93 16.99
CA ILE A 253 -10.90 -11.97 15.96
C ILE A 253 -9.95 -13.14 16.19
N ALA A 254 -9.44 -13.30 17.42
CA ALA A 254 -8.56 -14.41 17.78
C ALA A 254 -9.23 -15.78 17.54
N ARG A 255 -10.54 -15.89 17.79
CA ARG A 255 -11.31 -17.12 17.56
C ARG A 255 -11.62 -17.39 16.08
N ILE A 256 -11.71 -16.34 15.26
CA ILE A 256 -11.90 -16.47 13.81
C ILE A 256 -10.58 -16.80 13.11
N THR A 257 -9.46 -16.27 13.61
CA THR A 257 -8.12 -16.48 13.02
C THR A 257 -7.36 -17.67 13.60
N SER A 258 -7.87 -18.29 14.67
CA SER A 258 -7.26 -19.49 15.26
C SER A 258 -7.28 -20.65 14.26
N LYS A 259 -6.19 -21.42 14.23
CA LYS A 259 -6.06 -22.64 13.43
C LYS A 259 -7.00 -23.71 13.97
N ILE A 260 -8.11 -23.97 13.30
CA ILE A 260 -9.12 -24.95 13.76
C ILE A 260 -9.09 -26.23 12.92
N LEU A 261 -8.60 -26.17 11.68
CA LEU A 261 -8.69 -27.32 10.76
C LEU A 261 -7.73 -28.47 11.11
N ASN A 262 -6.57 -28.19 11.71
CA ASN A 262 -5.56 -29.22 12.00
C ASN A 262 -6.04 -30.29 13.01
N GLU A 263 -7.07 -30.00 13.81
CA GLU A 263 -7.55 -30.89 14.87
C GLU A 263 -8.90 -31.57 14.55
N GLN A 264 -9.49 -31.31 13.38
CA GLN A 264 -10.90 -31.65 13.12
C GLN A 264 -11.06 -32.66 11.96
N GLN A 265 -11.86 -33.71 12.18
CA GLN A 265 -12.09 -34.77 11.18
C GLN A 265 -12.71 -34.26 9.88
N TYR A 266 -13.57 -33.23 9.95
CA TYR A 266 -14.20 -32.65 8.76
C TYR A 266 -13.24 -31.86 7.87
N ALA A 267 -12.06 -31.46 8.38
CA ALA A 267 -11.08 -30.70 7.60
C ALA A 267 -10.58 -31.48 6.38
N LYS A 268 -10.46 -32.80 6.50
CA LYS A 268 -10.06 -33.71 5.41
C LYS A 268 -11.13 -33.89 4.32
N ALA A 269 -12.38 -33.50 4.60
CA ALA A 269 -13.49 -33.61 3.65
C ALA A 269 -13.78 -32.29 2.92
N ILE A 270 -13.18 -31.18 3.36
CA ILE A 270 -13.34 -29.87 2.73
C ILE A 270 -12.64 -29.91 1.37
N GLY A 271 -13.37 -29.59 0.30
CA GLY A 271 -12.88 -29.63 -1.08
C GLY A 271 -13.31 -30.90 -1.84
N ASP A 272 -13.48 -32.02 -1.14
CA ASP A 272 -13.84 -33.30 -1.74
C ASP A 272 -15.34 -33.61 -1.63
N LYS A 273 -16.01 -33.10 -0.59
CA LYS A 273 -17.42 -33.40 -0.28
C LYS A 273 -18.18 -32.19 0.25
N LEU A 274 -19.50 -32.18 0.06
CA LEU A 274 -20.39 -31.22 0.71
C LEU A 274 -20.43 -31.48 2.22
N ILE A 275 -20.18 -30.44 3.02
CA ILE A 275 -20.22 -30.50 4.49
C ILE A 275 -21.37 -29.65 5.00
N ILE A 276 -22.22 -30.24 5.85
CA ILE A 276 -23.35 -29.56 6.47
C ILE A 276 -23.04 -29.34 7.95
N ILE A 277 -23.01 -28.08 8.39
CA ILE A 277 -22.84 -27.70 9.80
C ILE A 277 -24.21 -27.38 10.40
N SER A 278 -24.77 -28.32 11.16
CA SER A 278 -26.06 -28.17 11.85
C SER A 278 -25.88 -27.97 13.37
N GLY A 279 -26.90 -27.41 14.02
CA GLY A 279 -26.90 -27.20 15.48
C GLY A 279 -28.04 -26.29 15.95
N ARG A 280 -28.22 -26.11 17.26
CA ARG A 280 -29.23 -25.19 17.81
C ARG A 280 -28.86 -23.71 17.59
N ALA A 281 -29.81 -22.80 17.78
CA ALA A 281 -29.51 -21.36 17.78
C ALA A 281 -28.47 -21.04 18.87
N GLY A 282 -27.58 -20.07 18.61
CA GLY A 282 -26.54 -19.67 19.56
C GLY A 282 -25.28 -20.56 19.63
N THR A 283 -25.23 -21.69 18.91
CA THR A 283 -24.05 -22.60 18.95
C THR A 283 -22.83 -22.11 18.18
N GLY A 284 -22.83 -20.86 17.69
CA GLY A 284 -21.65 -20.26 17.03
C GLY A 284 -21.39 -20.73 15.60
N LYS A 285 -22.39 -21.26 14.88
CA LYS A 285 -22.26 -21.75 13.48
C LYS A 285 -21.59 -20.73 12.55
N THR A 286 -22.01 -19.47 12.61
CA THR A 286 -21.44 -18.38 11.78
C THR A 286 -19.96 -18.16 12.07
N ILE A 287 -19.57 -18.12 13.35
CA ILE A 287 -18.16 -17.98 13.74
C ILE A 287 -17.36 -19.18 13.26
N LYS A 288 -17.90 -20.39 13.38
CA LYS A 288 -17.22 -21.61 12.93
C LYS A 288 -17.01 -21.63 11.41
N LEU A 289 -18.01 -21.21 10.63
CA LEU A 289 -17.88 -21.05 9.18
C LEU A 289 -16.83 -20.01 8.80
N LEU A 290 -16.83 -18.86 9.49
CA LEU A 290 -15.82 -17.81 9.28
C LEU A 290 -14.43 -18.30 9.63
N SER A 291 -14.26 -19.00 10.75
CA SER A 291 -12.97 -19.56 11.13
C SER A 291 -12.45 -20.54 10.07
N ILE A 292 -13.33 -21.42 9.56
CA ILE A 292 -12.96 -22.35 8.48
C ILE A 292 -12.53 -21.59 7.22
N ALA A 293 -13.31 -20.60 6.78
CA ALA A 293 -12.99 -19.81 5.60
C ALA A 293 -11.66 -19.06 5.74
N CYS A 294 -11.42 -18.44 6.90
CA CYS A 294 -10.17 -17.74 7.19
C CYS A 294 -8.97 -18.70 7.25
N ASP A 295 -9.15 -19.89 7.84
CA ASP A 295 -8.09 -20.89 7.94
C ASP A 295 -7.72 -21.45 6.56
N LEU A 296 -8.71 -21.74 5.71
CA LEU A 296 -8.50 -22.16 4.31
C LEU A 296 -7.81 -21.08 3.49
N ALA A 297 -8.24 -19.82 3.61
CA ALA A 297 -7.61 -18.71 2.91
C ALA A 297 -6.14 -18.53 3.35
N THR A 298 -5.91 -18.46 4.66
CA THR A 298 -4.58 -18.11 5.21
C THR A 298 -3.57 -19.26 5.09
N GLN A 299 -4.01 -20.52 5.25
CA GLN A 299 -3.09 -21.67 5.23
C GLN A 299 -2.99 -22.36 3.88
N GLN A 300 -4.08 -22.42 3.13
CA GLN A 300 -4.16 -23.19 1.88
C GLN A 300 -4.26 -22.30 0.65
N GLY A 301 -4.21 -20.97 0.83
CA GLY A 301 -4.33 -20.01 -0.27
C GLY A 301 -5.72 -20.01 -0.92
N ALA A 302 -6.74 -20.56 -0.26
CA ALA A 302 -8.04 -20.77 -0.85
C ALA A 302 -8.83 -19.47 -1.01
N ARG A 303 -9.77 -19.46 -1.95
CA ARG A 303 -10.70 -18.35 -2.18
C ARG A 303 -12.08 -18.76 -1.69
N SER A 304 -12.50 -18.16 -0.59
CA SER A 304 -13.76 -18.47 0.09
C SER A 304 -14.80 -17.39 -0.17
N LEU A 305 -15.98 -17.80 -0.63
CA LEU A 305 -17.15 -16.95 -0.76
C LEU A 305 -18.20 -17.36 0.27
N ILE A 306 -18.64 -16.41 1.09
CA ILE A 306 -19.73 -16.58 2.05
C ILE A 306 -20.94 -15.80 1.54
N LEU A 307 -22.06 -16.50 1.37
CA LEU A 307 -23.33 -15.90 0.98
C LEU A 307 -24.29 -15.95 2.15
N THR A 308 -24.97 -14.83 2.41
CA THR A 308 -26.00 -14.72 3.45
C THR A 308 -27.17 -13.86 2.98
N TYR A 309 -28.29 -13.91 3.68
CA TYR A 309 -29.41 -13.00 3.43
C TYR A 309 -29.33 -11.71 4.27
N ASN A 310 -28.52 -11.70 5.33
CA ASN A 310 -28.52 -10.62 6.31
C ASN A 310 -27.48 -9.54 5.98
N HIS A 311 -27.95 -8.37 5.53
CA HIS A 311 -27.08 -7.23 5.20
C HIS A 311 -26.28 -6.69 6.39
N ALA A 312 -26.88 -6.63 7.59
CA ALA A 312 -26.19 -6.17 8.79
C ALA A 312 -25.05 -7.13 9.18
N LEU A 313 -25.27 -8.44 9.01
CA LEU A 313 -24.27 -9.46 9.23
C LEU A 313 -23.10 -9.35 8.23
N VAL A 314 -23.38 -9.03 6.95
CA VAL A 314 -22.34 -8.75 5.96
C VAL A 314 -21.46 -7.59 6.42
N SER A 315 -22.05 -6.47 6.84
CA SER A 315 -21.29 -5.30 7.29
C SER A 315 -20.44 -5.60 8.53
N ASP A 316 -21.00 -6.32 9.52
CA ASP A 316 -20.27 -6.68 10.74
C ASP A 316 -19.11 -7.63 10.45
N ILE A 317 -19.33 -8.64 9.62
CA ILE A 317 -18.28 -9.59 9.22
C ILE A 317 -17.20 -8.90 8.39
N LYS A 318 -17.56 -8.02 7.44
CA LYS A 318 -16.56 -7.26 6.68
C LYS A 318 -15.66 -6.43 7.58
N ARG A 319 -16.26 -5.77 8.57
CA ARG A 319 -15.50 -5.02 9.58
C ARG A 319 -14.60 -5.94 10.40
N ILE A 320 -15.08 -7.12 10.80
CA ILE A 320 -14.28 -8.11 11.54
C ILE A 320 -13.13 -8.66 10.68
N LEU A 321 -13.37 -9.00 9.40
CA LEU A 321 -12.35 -9.48 8.48
C LEU A 321 -11.29 -8.41 8.19
N ALA A 322 -11.71 -7.15 8.04
CA ALA A 322 -10.81 -6.01 7.91
C ALA A 322 -9.94 -5.82 9.16
N LEU A 323 -10.51 -5.99 10.35
CA LEU A 323 -9.77 -5.96 11.62
C LEU A 323 -8.90 -7.21 11.86
N ALA A 324 -9.25 -8.34 11.27
CA ALA A 324 -8.51 -9.59 11.33
C ALA A 324 -7.43 -9.69 10.24
N GLU A 325 -7.21 -8.62 9.47
CA GLU A 325 -6.18 -8.55 8.43
C GLU A 325 -6.29 -9.64 7.35
N VAL A 326 -7.48 -10.23 7.11
CA VAL A 326 -7.71 -11.21 6.03
C VAL A 326 -7.79 -10.50 4.66
N PRO A 327 -7.11 -10.96 3.59
CA PRO A 327 -7.13 -10.27 2.30
C PRO A 327 -8.50 -10.32 1.61
N ASP A 328 -8.82 -9.28 0.84
CA ASP A 328 -10.09 -9.06 0.14
C ASP A 328 -9.93 -8.81 -1.39
N GLY A 329 -8.74 -9.04 -1.94
CA GLY A 329 -8.41 -8.85 -3.36
C GLY A 329 -8.93 -9.91 -4.36
N ILE A 330 -8.93 -9.55 -5.66
CA ILE A 330 -9.41 -10.42 -6.75
C ILE A 330 -8.34 -11.43 -7.21
N ASP A 331 -7.09 -11.31 -6.76
CA ASP A 331 -5.98 -12.20 -7.17
C ASP A 331 -5.28 -12.92 -6.01
N ASP A 332 -5.72 -12.68 -4.76
CA ASP A 332 -5.15 -13.29 -3.55
C ASP A 332 -6.08 -14.32 -2.89
N TYR A 333 -5.56 -15.01 -1.88
CA TYR A 333 -6.35 -15.83 -0.96
C TYR A 333 -7.28 -14.94 -0.15
N THR A 334 -8.60 -15.15 -0.27
CA THR A 334 -9.58 -14.20 0.27
C THR A 334 -10.76 -14.86 0.93
N VAL A 335 -11.32 -14.19 1.93
CA VAL A 335 -12.67 -14.45 2.42
C VAL A 335 -13.56 -13.28 2.00
N ASN A 336 -14.38 -13.48 0.98
CA ASN A 336 -15.38 -12.51 0.57
C ASN A 336 -16.74 -12.88 1.19
N ILE A 337 -17.49 -11.86 1.61
CA ILE A 337 -18.86 -12.02 2.08
C ILE A 337 -19.78 -11.05 1.36
N SER A 338 -20.87 -11.59 0.83
CA SER A 338 -21.90 -10.81 0.14
C SER A 338 -23.30 -11.28 0.54
N THR A 339 -24.29 -10.45 0.23
CA THR A 339 -25.67 -10.94 0.27
C THR A 339 -25.94 -11.79 -0.96
N LEU A 340 -26.80 -12.79 -0.82
CA LEU A 340 -27.18 -13.67 -1.93
C LEU A 340 -27.76 -12.86 -3.10
N HIS A 341 -28.66 -11.91 -2.82
CA HIS A 341 -29.22 -11.01 -3.83
C HIS A 341 -28.16 -10.18 -4.56
N LYS A 342 -27.19 -9.61 -3.84
CA LYS A 342 -26.12 -8.82 -4.46
C LYS A 342 -25.23 -9.69 -5.35
N PHE A 343 -24.87 -10.87 -4.88
CA PHE A 343 -24.05 -11.80 -5.64
C PHE A 343 -24.72 -12.20 -6.96
N PHE A 344 -26.00 -12.57 -6.92
CA PHE A 344 -26.73 -12.90 -8.14
C PHE A 344 -26.91 -11.68 -9.05
N TYR A 345 -27.19 -10.49 -8.51
CA TYR A 345 -27.23 -9.27 -9.31
C TYR A 345 -25.91 -9.03 -10.07
N GLU A 346 -24.77 -9.17 -9.38
CA GLU A 346 -23.44 -8.99 -9.98
C GLU A 346 -23.14 -10.05 -11.04
N LEU A 347 -23.56 -11.30 -10.85
CA LEU A 347 -23.45 -12.35 -11.87
C LEU A 347 -24.27 -12.02 -13.12
N VAL A 348 -25.55 -11.67 -12.95
CA VAL A 348 -26.44 -11.40 -14.08
C VAL A 348 -25.97 -10.18 -14.87
N VAL A 349 -25.55 -9.11 -14.19
CA VAL A 349 -24.99 -7.92 -14.85
C VAL A 349 -23.62 -8.21 -15.49
N GLY A 350 -22.74 -8.93 -14.77
CA GLY A 350 -21.36 -9.16 -15.19
C GLY A 350 -21.22 -10.14 -16.36
N PHE A 351 -22.07 -11.16 -16.42
CA PHE A 351 -22.13 -12.12 -17.52
C PHE A 351 -23.17 -11.75 -18.59
N GLU A 352 -23.84 -10.60 -18.44
CA GLU A 352 -24.86 -10.12 -19.36
C GLU A 352 -25.99 -11.13 -19.59
N ILE A 353 -26.41 -11.78 -18.51
CA ILE A 353 -27.42 -12.84 -18.56
C ILE A 353 -28.80 -12.18 -18.64
N GLY A 354 -29.43 -12.25 -19.81
CA GLY A 354 -30.81 -11.83 -20.06
C GLY A 354 -30.97 -10.43 -20.66
N ASP A 355 -32.06 -10.23 -21.40
CA ASP A 355 -32.35 -9.03 -22.20
C ASP A 355 -32.63 -7.75 -21.39
N SER A 356 -32.64 -7.86 -20.05
CA SER A 356 -32.97 -6.78 -19.12
C SER A 356 -31.78 -5.92 -18.69
N VAL A 357 -30.55 -6.26 -19.09
CA VAL A 357 -29.34 -5.49 -18.74
C VAL A 357 -29.30 -4.22 -19.59
N LYS A 358 -29.42 -3.07 -18.93
CA LYS A 358 -29.39 -1.73 -19.54
C LYS A 358 -28.05 -1.06 -19.27
N GLU A 359 -27.66 -0.16 -20.16
CA GLU A 359 -26.46 0.66 -20.00
C GLU A 359 -26.84 2.12 -19.73
N SER A 360 -26.19 2.73 -18.73
CA SER A 360 -26.37 4.14 -18.42
C SER A 360 -25.51 5.03 -19.31
N LYS A 361 -25.79 6.34 -19.35
CA LYS A 361 -24.99 7.35 -20.06
C LYS A 361 -23.51 7.44 -19.63
N LYS A 362 -23.12 6.76 -18.54
CA LYS A 362 -21.73 6.66 -18.05
C LYS A 362 -21.13 5.25 -18.26
N ASN A 363 -21.67 4.47 -19.19
CA ASN A 363 -21.28 3.09 -19.49
C ASN A 363 -21.33 2.14 -18.28
N LYS A 364 -22.21 2.40 -17.30
CA LYS A 364 -22.50 1.45 -16.23
C LYS A 364 -23.69 0.59 -16.59
N LYS A 365 -23.52 -0.73 -16.59
CA LYS A 365 -24.57 -1.73 -16.80
C LYS A 365 -25.37 -1.97 -15.52
N TYR A 366 -26.69 -2.16 -15.65
CA TYR A 366 -27.61 -2.37 -14.53
C TYR A 366 -28.90 -3.09 -14.96
N ILE A 367 -29.64 -3.65 -14.00
CA ILE A 367 -30.97 -4.23 -14.23
C ILE A 367 -32.02 -3.36 -13.54
N LEU A 368 -33.01 -2.90 -14.31
CA LEU A 368 -34.12 -2.12 -13.76
C LEU A 368 -35.04 -3.04 -12.94
N ASN A 369 -35.43 -2.62 -11.74
CA ASN A 369 -36.37 -3.36 -10.87
C ASN A 369 -35.96 -4.80 -10.51
N PHE A 370 -34.64 -5.08 -10.40
CA PHE A 370 -34.11 -6.42 -10.13
C PHE A 370 -34.79 -7.14 -8.96
N ILE A 371 -35.05 -6.46 -7.84
CA ILE A 371 -35.68 -7.08 -6.66
C ILE A 371 -37.11 -7.56 -6.97
N ASN A 372 -37.88 -6.78 -7.73
CA ASN A 372 -39.26 -7.12 -8.07
C ASN A 372 -39.35 -8.24 -9.11
N ASN A 373 -38.30 -8.44 -9.90
CA ASN A 373 -38.22 -9.45 -10.95
C ASN A 373 -37.28 -10.62 -10.57
N TYR A 374 -36.89 -10.72 -9.29
CA TYR A 374 -35.83 -11.64 -8.86
C TYR A 374 -36.12 -13.10 -9.23
N GLU A 375 -37.37 -13.54 -9.13
CA GLU A 375 -37.79 -14.90 -9.51
C GLU A 375 -37.69 -15.19 -11.01
N ASN A 376 -37.76 -14.17 -11.88
CA ASN A 376 -37.62 -14.33 -13.33
C ASN A 376 -36.14 -14.44 -13.78
N HIS A 377 -35.20 -14.30 -12.83
CA HIS A 377 -33.76 -14.32 -13.07
C HIS A 377 -33.04 -15.49 -12.36
N LEU A 378 -33.79 -16.31 -11.61
CA LEU A 378 -33.35 -17.61 -11.08
C LEU A 378 -33.68 -18.70 -12.10
#